data_AF-A0A7X8DZI0-F1
#
_entry.id   AF-A0A7X8DZI0-F1
#
_cell.length_a   1.000
_cell.length_b   1.000
_cell.length_c   1.000
_cell.angle_alpha   90.00
_cell.angle_beta   90.00
_cell.angle_gamma   90.00
#
_symmetry.space_group_name_H-M   'P 1'
#
loop_
_entity.id
_entity.type
_entity.pdbx_description
1 polymer ?
#
loop_
_entity_poly.entity_id
_entity_poly.type
_entity_poly.pdbx_seq_one_letter_code
_entity_poly.pdbx_strand_id
1 'polypeptide(L)' 'MANVSNDGMQECAFAGCHCKVSEDEHYIKTASGIFCCEACAEGKGCHHGNCNCAANQQQ' A
#
# COMPACT_ATOMS: atom_id res chain seq x y z
N MET A 1 -15.21 -25.97 -3.45
CA MET A 1 -13.78 -25.79 -3.08
C MET A 1 -13.49 -24.30 -3.16
N ALA A 2 -13.41 -23.62 -2.02
CA ALA A 2 -12.96 -22.24 -1.96
C ALA A 2 -12.33 -22.05 -0.57
N ASN A 3 -11.11 -22.57 -0.41
CA ASN A 3 -10.21 -22.07 0.62
C ASN A 3 -9.78 -20.68 0.14
N VAL A 4 -10.67 -19.69 0.30
CA VAL A 4 -10.30 -18.30 0.12
C VAL A 4 -9.46 -17.97 1.33
N SER A 5 -8.14 -18.15 1.20
CA SER A 5 -7.18 -17.49 2.07
C SER A 5 -7.30 -15.99 1.77
N ASN A 6 -8.40 -15.39 2.23
CA ASN A 6 -8.53 -13.94 2.33
C ASN A 6 -7.65 -13.57 3.51
N ASP A 7 -6.34 -13.47 3.27
CA ASP A 7 -5.31 -13.20 4.27
C ASP A 7 -5.48 -11.81 4.94
N GLY A 8 -6.60 -11.10 4.69
CA GLY A 8 -6.87 -9.75 5.16
C GLY A 8 -5.90 -8.70 4.63
N MET A 9 -4.94 -9.10 3.81
CA MET A 9 -3.92 -8.23 3.24
C MET A 9 -4.44 -7.54 1.99
N GLN A 10 -4.48 -6.22 2.04
CA GLN A 10 -4.79 -5.33 0.92
C GLN A 10 -3.49 -4.71 0.40
N GLU A 11 -3.36 -4.57 -0.92
CA GLU A 11 -2.21 -3.89 -1.51
C GLU A 11 -2.39 -2.37 -1.47
N CYS A 12 -1.28 -1.67 -1.28
CA CYS A 12 -1.24 -0.23 -1.34
C CYS A 12 -1.70 0.26 -2.72
N ALA A 13 -2.70 1.13 -2.74
CA ALA A 13 -3.30 1.70 -3.96
C ALA A 13 -2.37 2.68 -4.70
N PHE A 14 -1.20 2.98 -4.14
CA PHE A 14 -0.22 3.86 -4.77
C PHE A 14 0.46 3.17 -5.95
N ALA A 15 0.49 3.83 -7.11
CA ALA A 15 1.07 3.29 -8.33
C ALA A 15 2.56 2.92 -8.14
N GLY A 16 2.89 1.65 -8.39
CA GLY A 16 4.25 1.12 -8.18
C GLY A 16 4.60 0.78 -6.73
N CYS A 17 3.63 0.81 -5.82
CA CYS A 17 3.79 0.26 -4.48
C CYS A 17 3.24 -1.17 -4.42
N HIS A 18 4.06 -2.10 -3.92
CA HIS A 18 3.67 -3.50 -3.70
C HIS A 18 3.58 -3.84 -2.21
N CYS A 19 3.48 -2.83 -1.35
CA CYS A 19 3.29 -3.05 0.08
C CYS A 19 1.91 -3.66 0.32
N LYS A 20 1.91 -4.81 1.00
CA LYS A 20 0.71 -5.44 1.52
C LYS A 20 0.47 -4.90 2.93
N VAL A 21 -0.75 -4.49 3.22
CA VAL A 21 -1.19 -4.06 4.55
C VAL A 21 -2.37 -4.89 5.00
N SER A 22 -2.31 -5.36 6.23
CA SER A 22 -3.42 -6.09 6.83
C SER A 22 -4.46 -5.12 7.39
N GLU A 23 -5.74 -5.50 7.45
CA GLU A 23 -6.76 -4.67 8.10
C GLU A 23 -6.51 -4.44 9.60
N ASP A 24 -5.74 -5.31 10.25
CA ASP A 24 -5.25 -5.17 11.63
C ASP A 24 -3.99 -4.30 11.75
N GLU A 25 -3.36 -3.93 10.63
CA GLU A 25 -2.17 -3.08 10.60
C GLU A 25 -2.55 -1.60 10.47
N HIS A 26 -1.66 -0.68 10.86
CA HIS A 26 -1.88 0.75 10.70
C HIS A 26 -1.82 1.16 9.22
N TYR A 27 -2.92 0.97 8.48
CA TYR A 27 -3.08 1.45 7.10
C TYR A 27 -3.89 2.76 7.06
N ILE A 28 -3.73 3.51 5.97
CA ILE A 28 -4.49 4.75 5.74
C ILE A 28 -5.51 4.49 4.66
N LYS A 29 -6.78 4.54 5.04
CA LYS A 29 -7.91 4.44 4.12
C LYS A 29 -8.33 5.83 3.66
N THR A 30 -8.33 6.06 2.36
CA THR A 30 -8.84 7.29 1.76
C THR A 30 -9.89 6.96 0.69
N ALA A 31 -10.52 7.98 0.11
CA ALA A 31 -11.43 7.80 -1.03
C ALA A 31 -10.73 7.20 -2.27
N SER A 32 -9.42 7.42 -2.41
CA SER A 32 -8.62 6.91 -3.53
C SER A 32 -8.21 5.45 -3.38
N GLY A 33 -8.32 4.89 -2.17
CA GLY A 33 -7.87 3.53 -1.86
C GLY A 33 -7.17 3.45 -0.50
N ILE A 34 -6.54 2.30 -0.27
CA ILE A 34 -5.81 1.99 0.96
C ILE A 34 -4.33 2.19 0.71
N PHE A 35 -3.65 2.85 1.65
CA PHE A 35 -2.24 3.17 1.54
C PHE A 35 -1.48 2.62 2.74
N CYS A 36 -0.26 2.16 2.48
CA CYS A 36 0.60 1.61 3.53
C CYS A 36 1.19 2.66 4.47
N CYS A 37 1.22 3.92 4.05
CA CYS A 37 1.71 5.05 4.84
C CYS A 37 1.17 6.37 4.27
N GLU A 38 1.29 7.46 5.05
CA GLU A 38 0.69 8.76 4.69
C GLU A 38 1.35 9.33 3.43
N ALA A 39 2.65 9.14 3.28
CA ALA A 39 3.39 9.57 2.11
C ALA A 39 2.88 8.89 0.80
N CYS A 40 2.45 7.63 0.86
CA CYS A 40 1.76 6.98 -0.28
C CYS A 40 0.40 7.61 -0.56
N ALA A 41 -0.37 7.97 0.48
CA ALA A 41 -1.66 8.64 0.32
C ALA A 41 -1.51 10.06 -0.24
N GLU A 42 -0.42 10.76 0.10
CA GLU A 42 -0.07 12.09 -0.40
C GLU A 42 0.53 12.09 -1.81
N GLY A 43 0.80 10.92 -2.40
CA GLY A 43 1.43 10.85 -3.72
C GLY A 43 2.96 10.89 -3.72
N LYS A 44 3.61 10.95 -2.56
CA LYS A 44 5.08 10.99 -2.41
C LYS A 44 5.72 9.60 -2.43
N GLY A 45 4.93 8.58 -2.10
CA GLY A 45 5.37 7.19 -1.96
C GLY A 45 6.01 6.88 -0.61
N CYS A 46 6.20 5.59 -0.39
CA CYS A 46 6.69 4.94 0.81
C CYS A 46 8.22 4.86 0.86
N HIS A 47 8.78 4.90 2.07
CA HIS A 47 10.20 4.64 2.36
C HIS A 47 10.39 3.30 3.09
N HIS A 48 9.63 2.26 2.71
CA HIS A 48 9.86 0.94 3.28
C HIS A 48 11.15 0.36 2.70
N GLY A 49 11.97 -0.30 3.51
CA GLY A 49 13.29 -0.79 3.07
C GLY A 49 13.24 -1.78 1.89
N ASN A 50 12.09 -2.39 1.63
CA ASN A 50 11.86 -3.29 0.50
C ASN A 50 10.84 -2.75 -0.52
N CYS A 51 10.51 -1.45 -0.49
CA CYS A 51 9.60 -0.82 -1.44
C CYS A 51 10.13 0.55 -1.87
N ASN A 52 10.48 0.66 -3.14
CA ASN A 52 11.01 1.89 -3.74
C ASN A 52 9.92 2.71 -4.45
N CYS A 53 8.69 2.65 -3.94
CA CYS A 53 7.55 3.29 -4.60
C CYS A 53 7.70 4.82 -4.69
N ALA A 54 8.35 5.45 -3.70
CA ALA A 54 8.68 6.88 -3.72
C ALA A 54 9.65 7.29 -4.85
N ALA A 55 10.60 6.43 -5.23
CA ALA A 55 11.57 6.74 -6.28
C ALA A 55 10.93 6.77 -7.69
N ASN A 56 9.79 6.11 -7.85
CA ASN A 56 9.15 5.93 -9.16
C ASN A 56 8.25 7.11 -9.59
N GLN A 57 8.13 8.17 -8.76
CA GLN A 57 7.36 9.38 -9.06
C GLN A 57 8.17 10.49 -9.75
N GLN A 58 9.46 10.28 -10.02
CA GLN A 58 10.34 11.28 -10.63
C GLN A 58 10.48 11.15 -12.17
N GLN A 59 9.49 10.60 -12.88
CA GLN A 59 9.53 10.48 -14.36
C GLN A 59 8.50 11.36 -15.05
#